data_AF-A0A522QMP2-F1
#
_entry.id   AF-A0A522QMP2-F1
#
_cell.length_a   1.000
_cell.length_b   1.000
_cell.length_c   1.000
_cell.angle_alpha   90.00
_cell.angle_beta   90.00
_cell.angle_gamma   90.00
#
_symmetry.space_group_name_H-M   'P 1'
#
loop_
_entity.id
_entity.type
_entity.pdbx_description
1 polymer ?
#
loop_
_entity_poly.entity_id
_entity_poly.type
_entity_poly.pdbx_seq_one_letter_code
_entity_poly.pdbx_strand_id
1 'polypeptide(L)' 'MDAAEISLDGAALLAIRKAYDRLPDVREERVRELRRRVSEGKYYIPTEEIVEKILGRLTVDSMF' A
#
# COMPACT_ATOMS: atom_id res chain seq x y z
N MET A 1 6.01 34.08 4.99
CA MET A 1 5.07 33.16 5.66
C MET A 1 5.45 31.69 5.45
N ASP A 2 6.25 31.37 4.43
CA ASP A 2 6.60 30.00 4.00
C ASP A 2 7.34 29.10 5.02
N ALA A 3 8.20 29.64 5.88
CA ALA A 3 9.03 28.81 6.77
C ALA A 3 8.21 28.07 7.86
N ALA A 4 7.08 28.63 8.28
CA ALA A 4 6.21 28.03 9.29
C ALA A 4 5.32 26.92 8.71
N GLU A 5 4.83 27.10 7.47
CA GLU A 5 4.04 26.09 6.76
C GLU A 5 4.88 24.86 6.39
N ILE A 6 6.11 25.05 5.87
CA ILE A 6 7.03 23.93 5.57
C ILE A 6 7.33 23.10 6.84
N SER A 7 7.41 23.75 8.00
CA SER A 7 7.64 23.05 9.27
C SER A 7 6.43 22.25 9.76
N LEU A 8 5.20 22.68 9.44
CA LEU A 8 3.98 21.96 9.76
C LEU A 8 3.82 20.71 8.87
N ASP A 9 4.08 20.85 7.57
CA ASP A 9 4.03 19.74 6.61
C ASP A 9 5.11 18.70 6.89
N GLY A 10 6.33 19.14 7.23
CA GLY A 10 7.43 18.26 7.64
C GLY A 10 7.11 17.47 8.91
N ALA A 11 6.48 18.10 9.91
CA ALA A 11 6.07 17.44 11.14
C ALA A 11 4.97 16.39 10.87
N ALA A 12 4.00 16.70 10.01
CA ALA A 12 2.96 15.77 9.60
C ALA A 12 3.54 14.56 8.85
N LEU A 13 4.46 14.79 7.90
CA LEU A 13 5.12 13.72 7.16
C LEU A 13 5.93 12.80 8.08
N LEU A 14 6.66 13.37 9.05
CA LEU A 14 7.42 12.59 10.03
C LEU A 14 6.51 11.74 10.92
N ALA A 15 5.35 12.26 11.32
CA ALA A 15 4.37 11.51 12.11
C ALA A 15 3.79 10.34 11.30
N ILE A 16 3.44 10.57 10.03
CA ILE A 16 2.97 9.53 9.11
C ILE A 16 4.05 8.47 8.90
N ARG A 17 5.31 8.87 8.68
CA ARG A 17 6.43 7.94 8.50
C ARG A 17 6.64 7.07 9.74
N LYS A 18 6.64 7.66 10.93
CA LYS A 18 6.76 6.93 12.21
C LYS A 18 5.60 5.95 12.43
N ALA A 19 4.39 6.32 12.02
CA ALA A 19 3.24 5.42 12.08
C ALA A 19 3.37 4.27 11.07
N TYR A 20 3.84 4.57 9.86
CA TYR A 20 4.10 3.59 8.80
C TYR A 20 5.17 2.58 9.21
N ASP A 21 6.29 3.03 9.77
CA ASP A 21 7.40 2.17 10.20
C ASP A 21 7.02 1.26 11.38
N ARG A 22 5.91 1.54 12.08
CA ARG A 22 5.35 0.69 13.14
C ARG A 22 4.33 -0.32 12.63
N LEU A 23 3.92 -0.22 11.37
CA LEU A 23 3.04 -1.22 10.78
C LEU A 23 3.79 -2.55 10.70
N PRO A 24 3.13 -3.67 11.00
CA PRO A 24 3.75 -4.97 10.85
C PRO A 24 4.03 -5.24 9.37
N ASP A 25 5.18 -5.85 9.08
CA ASP A 25 5.56 -6.27 7.72
C ASP A 25 4.48 -7.13 7.06
N VAL A 26 3.81 -7.96 7.86
CA VAL A 26 2.66 -8.76 7.44
C VAL A 26 1.43 -8.35 8.23
N ARG A 27 0.38 -7.94 7.50
CA ARG A 27 -0.94 -7.69 8.06
C ARG A 27 -1.72 -8.99 8.21
N GLU A 28 -1.46 -9.71 9.30
CA GLU A 28 -2.02 -11.03 9.61
C GLU A 28 -3.55 -11.12 9.45
N GLU A 29 -4.28 -10.11 9.90
CA GLU A 29 -5.74 -10.03 9.71
C GLU A 29 -6.13 -10.07 8.23
N ARG A 30 -5.47 -9.26 7.40
CA ARG A 30 -5.73 -9.21 5.97
C ARG A 30 -5.41 -10.53 5.29
N VAL A 31 -4.33 -11.19 5.70
CA VAL A 31 -3.94 -12.50 5.19
C VAL A 31 -4.99 -13.56 5.54
N ARG A 32 -5.45 -13.59 6.80
CA ARG A 32 -6.51 -14.53 7.23
C ARG A 32 -7.80 -14.35 6.44
N GLU A 33 -8.24 -13.12 6.25
CA GLU A 33 -9.46 -12.84 5.49
C GLU A 33 -9.35 -13.25 4.01
N LEU A 34 -8.21 -12.98 3.39
CA LEU A 34 -7.95 -13.41 2.01
C LEU A 34 -7.93 -14.94 1.89
N ARG A 35 -7.25 -15.64 2.81
CA ARG A 35 -7.23 -17.11 2.86
C ARG A 35 -8.64 -17.68 2.99
N ARG A 36 -9.47 -17.11 3.87
CA ARG A 36 -10.87 -17.49 4.04
C ARG A 36 -11.64 -17.36 2.73
N ARG A 37 -11.58 -16.19 2.08
CA ARG A 37 -12.26 -15.93 0.79
C ARG A 37 -11.82 -16.90 -0.31
N VAL A 38 -10.53 -17.23 -0.38
CA VAL A 38 -10.00 -18.22 -1.33
C VAL A 38 -10.59 -19.61 -1.04
N SER A 39 -10.57 -20.04 0.23
CA SER A 39 -11.11 -21.36 0.62
C SER A 39 -12.62 -21.49 0.36
N GLU A 40 -13.37 -20.40 0.47
CA GLU A 40 -14.81 -20.36 0.18
C GLU A 40 -15.13 -20.24 -1.32
N GLY A 41 -14.12 -20.13 -2.20
CA GLY A 41 -14.33 -19.87 -3.63
C GLY A 41 -14.89 -18.47 -3.93
N LYS A 42 -14.84 -17.54 -2.98
CA LYS A 42 -15.34 -16.15 -3.09
C LYS A 42 -14.24 -15.14 -3.35
N TYR A 43 -13.08 -15.63 -3.81
CA TYR A 43 -11.97 -14.80 -4.20
C TYR A 43 -11.95 -14.65 -5.72
N TYR A 44 -12.57 -13.57 -6.19
CA TYR A 44 -12.56 -13.16 -7.57
C TYR A 44 -11.83 -11.82 -7.68
N ILE A 45 -10.98 -11.70 -8.69
CA ILE A 45 -10.33 -10.46 -9.09
C ILE A 45 -10.69 -10.22 -10.57
N PRO A 46 -11.23 -9.04 -10.93
CA PRO A 46 -11.42 -8.65 -12.33
C PRO A 46 -10.11 -8.68 -13.11
N THR A 47 -10.18 -9.05 -14.39
CA THR A 47 -9.00 -9.10 -15.27
C THR A 47 -8.28 -7.76 -15.34
N GLU A 48 -9.04 -6.66 -15.34
CA GLU A 48 -8.52 -5.29 -15.42
C GLU A 48 -7.60 -4.98 -14.25
N GLU A 49 -7.96 -5.38 -13.03
CA GLU A 49 -7.13 -5.19 -11.82
C GLU A 49 -5.83 -6.01 -11.90
N ILE A 50 -5.86 -7.18 -12.55
CA ILE A 50 -4.66 -8.00 -12.76
C ILE A 50 -3.72 -7.31 -13.76
N VAL A 51 -4.27 -6.86 -14.89
CA VAL A 51 -3.52 -6.16 -15.94
C VAL A 51 -2.87 -4.88 -15.39
N GLU A 52 -3.62 -4.08 -14.62
CA GLU A 52 -3.11 -2.86 -14.00
C GLU A 52 -1.89 -3.14 -13.11
N LYS A 53 -1.94 -4.21 -12.30
CA LYS A 53 -0.81 -4.60 -11.43
C LYS A 53 0.40 -5.04 -12.22
N ILE A 54 0.21 -5.81 -13.29
CA ILE A 54 1.32 -6.28 -14.15
C ILE A 54 1.99 -5.08 -14.83
N LEU A 55 1.20 -4.22 -15.49
CA LEU A 55 1.72 -3.05 -16.20
C LEU A 55 2.37 -2.04 -15.26
N GLY A 56 1.76 -1.81 -14.09
CA GLY A 56 2.34 -0.95 -13.06
C GLY A 56 3.71 -1.46 -12.60
N ARG A 57 3.84 -2.78 -12.41
CA ARG A 57 5.14 -3.38 -12.04
C ARG A 57 6.20 -3.22 -13.13
N LEU A 58 5.85 -3.53 -14.37
CA LEU A 58 6.76 -3.39 -15.53
C LEU A 58 7.20 -1.93 -15.75
N THR A 59 6.32 -0.97 -15.48
CA THR A 59 6.65 0.46 -15.57
C THR A 59 7.67 0.86 -14.51
N VAL A 60 7.50 0.42 -13.27
CA VAL A 60 8.49 0.67 -12.20
C VAL A 60 9.82 0.00 -12.54
N ASP A 61 9.81 -1.26 -12.95
CA ASP A 61 11.02 -2.02 -13.25
C ASP A 61 11.80 -1.49 -14.48
N SER A 62 11.15 -0.75 -15.38
CA SER A 62 11.81 -0.12 -16.55
C SER A 62 12.32 1.29 -16.31
N MET A 63 11.94 1.92 -15.19
CA MET A 63 12.41 3.25 -14.77
C MET A 63 13.69 3.20 -13.92
N PHE A 64 14.13 2.00 -13.53
CA PHE A 64 15.36 1.73 -12.77
C PHE A 64 16.28 0.79 -13.54
#